data_AF-A0AAW5MZS3-F1
#
_entry.id   AF-A0AAW5MZS3-F1
#
_cell.length_a   1.000
_cell.length_b   1.000
_cell.length_c   1.000
_cell.angle_alpha   90.00
_cell.angle_beta   90.00
_cell.angle_gamma   90.00
#
_symmetry.space_group_name_H-M   'P 1'
#
loop_
_entity.id
_entity.type
_entity.pdbx_description
1 polymer ?
#
loop_
_entity_poly.entity_id
_entity_poly.type
_entity_poly.pdbx_seq_one_letter_code
_entity_poly.pdbx_strand_id
1 'polypeptide(L)'
;SVSVPFMLLDRRYSSSTSVSTGKDSGTGFSTGLSGSLNDRFSYGFGGGRDSDGGTSSYLNASYSGDRAYLSGALNQSSSGGTSGSVSASGSVLAVSAAKDIMFSRTTGDTVAVVNVKDTPG
;
A
#
# COMPACT_ATOMS: atom_id res chain seq x y z
N SER A 1 9.87 8.28 -10.93
CA SER A 1 8.60 7.73 -11.45
C SER A 1 7.70 8.88 -11.82
N VAL A 2 6.83 8.69 -12.81
CA VAL A 2 5.78 9.64 -13.20
C VAL A 2 4.45 9.01 -12.85
N SER A 3 3.61 9.70 -12.08
CA SER A 3 2.28 9.23 -11.73
C SER A 3 1.24 10.23 -12.22
N VAL A 4 0.28 9.75 -13.01
CA VAL A 4 -0.83 10.55 -13.52
C VAL A 4 -2.12 10.06 -12.86
N PRO A 5 -2.65 10.79 -11.87
CA PRO A 5 -3.95 10.49 -11.30
C PRO A 5 -5.04 10.89 -12.31
N PHE A 6 -6.02 10.02 -12.53
CA PHE A 6 -7.19 10.28 -13.36
C PHE A 6 -8.46 9.81 -12.65
N MET A 7 -9.57 10.51 -12.87
CA MET A 7 -10.88 10.14 -12.34
C MET A 7 -11.72 9.55 -13.47
N LEU A 8 -12.28 8.36 -13.26
CA LEU A 8 -13.16 7.68 -14.21
C LEU A 8 -14.37 7.15 -13.44
N LEU A 9 -15.59 7.53 -13.83
CA LEU A 9 -16.84 7.17 -13.13
C LEU A 9 -16.79 7.45 -11.60
N ASP A 10 -16.38 8.66 -11.21
CA ASP A 10 -16.21 9.07 -9.80
C ASP A 10 -15.21 8.22 -8.98
N ARG A 11 -14.42 7.37 -9.64
CA ARG A 11 -13.37 6.57 -9.01
C ARG A 11 -12.00 7.10 -9.38
N ARG A 12 -11.15 7.27 -8.36
CA ARG A 12 -9.77 7.74 -8.50
C ARG A 12 -8.88 6.57 -8.88
N TYR A 13 -8.32 6.64 -10.07
CA TYR A 13 -7.27 5.77 -10.55
C TYR A 13 -5.95 6.54 -10.60
N SER A 14 -4.85 5.85 -10.38
CA SER A 14 -3.50 6.39 -10.51
C SER A 14 -2.74 5.48 -11.47
N SER A 15 -2.38 6.02 -12.62
CA SER A 15 -1.39 5.36 -13.47
C SER A 15 -0.01 5.79 -13.01
N SER A 16 0.91 4.84 -12.84
CA SER A 16 2.29 5.12 -12.48
C SER A 16 3.23 4.41 -13.44
N THR A 17 4.15 5.17 -14.02
CA THR A 17 5.26 4.64 -14.80
C THR A 17 6.56 4.93 -14.06
N SER A 18 7.29 3.88 -13.70
CA SER A 18 8.58 3.95 -13.02
C SER A 18 9.67 3.39 -13.94
N VAL A 19 10.78 4.12 -14.02
CA VAL A 19 12.02 3.61 -14.59
C VAL A 19 12.96 3.34 -13.42
N SER A 20 13.45 2.12 -13.33
CA SER A 20 14.42 1.66 -12.33
C SER A 20 15.71 1.30 -13.05
N THR A 21 16.85 1.81 -12.59
CA THR A 21 18.16 1.41 -13.10
C THR A 21 18.99 0.80 -11.97
N GLY A 22 19.59 -0.36 -12.21
CA GLY A 22 20.42 -1.06 -11.25
C GLY A 22 21.78 -1.36 -11.86
N LYS A 23 22.84 -1.24 -11.06
CA LYS A 23 24.22 -1.53 -11.48
C LYS A 23 24.39 -2.97 -12.00
N ASP A 24 23.63 -3.92 -11.46
CA ASP A 24 23.71 -5.34 -11.79
C ASP A 24 22.51 -5.88 -12.60
N SER A 25 21.46 -5.06 -12.81
CA SER A 25 20.15 -5.48 -13.36
C SER A 25 19.71 -4.65 -14.59
N GLY A 26 20.55 -3.74 -15.07
CA GLY A 26 20.26 -2.92 -16.25
C GLY A 26 19.17 -1.87 -16.01
N THR A 27 18.44 -1.51 -17.09
CA THR A 27 17.32 -0.57 -17.05
C THR A 27 15.99 -1.34 -17.10
N GLY A 28 15.15 -1.15 -16.10
CA GLY A 28 13.80 -1.68 -15.99
C GLY A 28 12.75 -0.60 -16.15
N PHE A 29 11.74 -0.89 -16.96
CA PHE A 29 10.55 -0.05 -17.13
C PHE A 29 9.38 -0.77 -16.50
N SER A 30 8.68 -0.13 -15.57
CA SER A 30 7.47 -0.67 -14.95
C SER A 30 6.32 0.30 -15.16
N THR A 31 5.18 -0.23 -15.55
CA THR A 31 3.93 0.51 -15.66
C THR A 31 2.89 -0.18 -14.80
N GLY A 32 2.04 0.60 -14.16
CA GLY A 32 0.98 0.04 -13.34
C GLY A 32 -0.17 1.00 -13.15
N LEU A 33 -1.25 0.39 -12.69
CA LEU A 33 -2.50 1.04 -12.37
C LEU A 33 -2.82 0.67 -10.93
N SER A 34 -3.02 1.69 -10.11
CA SER A 34 -3.57 1.53 -8.77
C SER A 34 -4.87 2.30 -8.66
N GLY A 35 -5.76 1.80 -7.82
CA GLY A 35 -7.06 2.39 -7.55
C GLY A 35 -7.47 2.10 -6.12
N SER A 36 -8.36 2.92 -5.60
CA SER A 36 -9.02 2.67 -4.32
C SER A 36 -10.50 2.43 -4.56
N LEU A 37 -11.04 1.37 -3.96
CA LEU A 37 -12.49 1.14 -3.96
C LEU A 37 -13.19 2.10 -2.99
N ASN A 38 -12.56 2.36 -1.84
CA ASN A 38 -12.99 3.28 -0.78
C ASN A 38 -11.74 3.75 -0.02
N ASP A 39 -11.89 4.64 0.96
CA ASP A 39 -10.79 5.10 1.85
C ASP A 39 -10.12 3.97 2.64
N ARG A 40 -10.77 2.79 2.68
CA ARG A 40 -10.30 1.62 3.39
C ARG A 40 -9.65 0.57 2.49
N PHE A 41 -9.95 0.50 1.20
CA PHE A 41 -9.43 -0.57 0.34
C PHE A 41 -8.76 0.00 -0.90
N SER A 42 -7.48 -0.32 -1.04
CA SER A 42 -6.66 0.04 -2.19
C SER A 42 -6.13 -1.21 -2.87
N TYR A 43 -6.04 -1.17 -4.19
CA TYR A 43 -5.45 -2.22 -5.00
C TYR A 43 -4.55 -1.61 -6.07
N GLY A 44 -3.60 -2.40 -6.53
CA GLY A 44 -2.68 -2.01 -7.57
C GLY A 44 -2.19 -3.23 -8.30
N PHE A 45 -1.98 -3.06 -9.59
CA PHE A 45 -1.35 -4.07 -10.40
C PHE A 45 -0.54 -3.39 -11.49
N GLY A 46 0.50 -4.05 -11.93
CA GLY A 46 1.35 -3.52 -12.98
C GLY A 46 2.28 -4.57 -13.52
N GLY A 47 2.92 -4.21 -14.61
CA GLY A 47 3.90 -5.04 -15.29
C GLY A 47 5.08 -4.19 -15.70
N GLY A 48 6.26 -4.78 -15.69
CA GLY A 48 7.47 -4.17 -16.15
C GLY A 48 8.29 -5.12 -17.02
N ARG A 49 9.25 -4.52 -17.71
CA ARG A 49 10.24 -5.23 -18.51
C ARG A 49 11.61 -4.65 -18.24
N ASP A 50 12.58 -5.53 -18.07
CA ASP A 50 13.98 -5.19 -17.92
C ASP A 50 14.77 -5.40 -19.22
N SER A 51 15.95 -4.79 -19.27
CA SER A 51 16.84 -4.80 -20.44
C SER A 51 17.36 -6.20 -20.77
N ASP A 52 17.38 -7.10 -19.77
CA ASP A 52 17.72 -8.51 -19.91
C ASP A 52 16.57 -9.34 -20.50
N GLY A 53 15.45 -8.70 -20.85
CA GLY A 53 14.28 -9.33 -21.44
C GLY A 53 13.33 -9.97 -20.42
N GLY A 54 13.64 -9.88 -19.13
CA GLY A 54 12.79 -10.29 -18.05
C GLY A 54 11.51 -9.46 -18.01
N THR A 55 10.39 -10.14 -17.77
CA THR A 55 9.12 -9.48 -17.49
C THR A 55 8.84 -9.62 -16.00
N SER A 56 8.45 -8.53 -15.36
CA SER A 56 7.94 -8.51 -14.00
C SER A 56 6.47 -8.13 -14.01
N SER A 57 5.71 -8.66 -13.08
CA SER A 57 4.33 -8.31 -12.82
C SER A 57 4.16 -8.19 -11.31
N TYR A 58 3.39 -7.22 -10.87
CA TYR A 58 3.08 -7.06 -9.46
C TYR A 58 1.60 -6.83 -9.26
N LEU A 59 1.11 -7.29 -8.11
CA LEU A 59 -0.26 -7.24 -7.66
C LEU A 59 -0.22 -6.90 -6.18
N ASN A 60 -0.69 -5.73 -5.80
CA ASN A 60 -0.74 -5.30 -4.41
C ASN A 60 -2.18 -4.98 -4.02
N ALA A 61 -2.55 -5.37 -2.81
CA ALA A 61 -3.83 -5.04 -2.21
C ALA A 61 -3.58 -4.59 -0.78
N SER A 62 -4.35 -3.62 -0.31
CA SER A 62 -4.19 -3.08 1.03
C SER A 62 -5.54 -2.69 1.59
N TYR A 63 -5.85 -3.20 2.77
CA TYR A 63 -7.04 -2.90 3.52
C TYR A 63 -6.67 -2.18 4.82
N SER A 64 -7.12 -0.95 4.91
CA SER A 64 -6.93 -0.03 5.99
C SER A 64 -8.23 0.00 6.81
N GLY A 65 -8.33 -0.84 7.84
CA GLY A 65 -9.41 -0.80 8.84
C GLY A 65 -9.07 0.06 10.06
N ASP A 66 -10.08 0.56 10.79
CA ASP A 66 -9.88 1.54 11.87
C ASP A 66 -8.96 1.03 13.00
N ARG A 67 -8.91 -0.28 13.22
CA ARG A 67 -8.12 -0.95 14.27
C ARG A 67 -6.83 -1.60 13.78
N ALA A 68 -6.75 -1.93 12.51
CA ALA A 68 -5.64 -2.67 11.93
C ALA A 68 -5.53 -2.40 10.42
N TYR A 69 -4.30 -2.37 9.95
CA TYR A 69 -3.92 -2.29 8.55
C TYR A 69 -3.45 -3.67 8.09
N LEU A 70 -3.97 -4.11 6.94
CA LEU A 70 -3.55 -5.33 6.26
C LEU A 70 -3.08 -4.94 4.87
N SER A 71 -1.99 -5.52 4.42
CA SER A 71 -1.48 -5.36 3.06
C SER A 71 -0.93 -6.66 2.55
N GLY A 72 -1.03 -6.87 1.25
CA GLY A 72 -0.45 -8.00 0.55
C GLY A 72 0.12 -7.51 -0.77
N ALA A 73 1.24 -8.09 -1.17
CA ALA A 73 1.86 -7.85 -2.46
C ALA A 73 2.38 -9.16 -3.03
N LEU A 74 2.09 -9.40 -4.30
CA LEU A 74 2.55 -10.51 -5.10
C LEU A 74 3.36 -9.93 -6.25
N ASN A 75 4.59 -10.40 -6.41
CA ASN A 75 5.53 -9.97 -7.42
C ASN A 75 6.01 -11.20 -8.18
N GLN A 76 5.63 -11.32 -9.44
CA GLN A 76 6.07 -12.37 -10.34
C GLN A 76 7.15 -11.81 -11.26
N SER A 77 8.30 -12.46 -11.34
CA SER A 77 9.36 -12.10 -12.29
C SER A 77 9.79 -13.32 -13.08
N SER A 78 10.04 -13.13 -14.38
CA SER A 78 10.42 -14.22 -15.27
C SER A 78 11.79 -14.81 -14.94
N SER A 79 12.66 -14.03 -14.30
CA SER A 79 14.00 -14.44 -13.83
C SER A 79 14.02 -14.91 -12.38
N GLY A 80 13.15 -14.35 -11.52
CA GLY A 80 13.17 -14.55 -10.06
C GLY A 80 12.00 -15.38 -9.49
N GLY A 81 11.09 -15.85 -10.34
CA GLY A 81 9.89 -16.59 -9.91
C GLY A 81 8.80 -15.71 -9.30
N THR A 82 7.81 -16.35 -8.66
CA THR A 82 6.70 -15.66 -7.99
C THR A 82 7.01 -15.52 -6.51
N SER A 83 7.05 -14.28 -6.04
CA SER A 83 7.25 -13.90 -4.65
C SER A 83 5.99 -13.25 -4.10
N GLY A 84 5.67 -13.50 -2.84
CA GLY A 84 4.48 -12.99 -2.18
C GLY A 84 4.80 -12.56 -0.77
N SER A 85 4.19 -11.46 -0.34
CA SER A 85 4.32 -10.90 0.99
C SER A 85 2.95 -10.49 1.50
N VAL A 86 2.73 -10.70 2.78
CA VAL A 86 1.54 -10.24 3.51
C VAL A 86 2.03 -9.58 4.78
N SER A 87 1.44 -8.44 5.11
CA SER A 87 1.82 -7.63 6.27
C SER A 87 0.57 -7.16 6.98
N ALA A 88 0.55 -7.35 8.30
CA ALA A 88 -0.49 -6.87 9.19
C ALA A 88 0.15 -5.93 10.20
N SER A 89 -0.42 -4.74 10.37
CA SER A 89 0.08 -3.72 11.27
C SER A 89 -1.07 -3.15 12.09
N GLY A 90 -0.89 -3.09 13.39
CA GLY A 90 -1.82 -2.49 14.34
C GLY A 90 -1.05 -2.12 15.60
N SER A 91 -1.54 -1.14 16.32
CA SER A 91 -0.99 -0.67 17.59
C SER A 91 -1.99 -0.87 18.73
N VAL A 92 -1.46 -1.03 19.93
CA VAL A 92 -2.24 -1.11 21.16
C VAL A 92 -1.67 -0.06 22.10
N LEU A 93 -2.49 0.92 22.44
CA LEU A 93 -2.21 1.95 23.43
C LEU A 93 -2.84 1.51 24.76
N ALA A 94 -2.00 1.08 25.69
CA ALA A 94 -2.43 0.81 27.06
C ALA A 94 -2.39 2.13 27.86
N VAL A 95 -3.55 2.64 28.30
CA VAL A 95 -3.62 3.86 29.11
C VAL A 95 -3.61 3.47 30.58
N SER A 96 -2.43 3.50 31.21
CA SER A 96 -2.24 3.13 32.62
C SER A 96 -3.01 4.03 33.62
N ALA A 97 -3.46 5.23 33.19
CA ALA A 97 -4.22 6.15 34.04
C ALA A 97 -5.72 5.80 34.14
N ALA A 98 -6.27 5.01 33.21
CA ALA A 98 -7.70 4.69 33.14
C ALA A 98 -8.02 3.19 33.20
N LYS A 99 -7.01 2.30 33.31
CA LYS A 99 -7.20 0.83 33.27
C LYS A 99 -7.89 0.36 31.98
N ASP A 100 -7.57 0.96 30.84
CA ASP A 100 -8.20 0.65 29.56
C ASP A 100 -7.17 0.39 28.43
N ILE A 101 -7.54 -0.47 27.48
CA ILE A 101 -6.72 -0.93 26.36
C ILE A 101 -7.34 -0.40 25.06
N MET A 102 -6.69 0.57 24.43
CA MET A 102 -7.15 1.17 23.18
C MET A 102 -6.35 0.63 21.99
N PHE A 103 -7.02 -0.07 21.06
CA PHE A 103 -6.41 -0.54 19.82
C PHE A 103 -6.44 0.59 18.77
N SER A 104 -5.29 0.95 18.21
CA SER A 104 -5.13 1.98 17.17
C SER A 104 -4.35 1.43 15.99
N ARG A 105 -4.30 2.14 14.86
CA ARG A 105 -3.57 1.70 13.66
C ARG A 105 -2.18 2.36 13.53
N THR A 106 -1.89 3.34 14.37
CA THR A 106 -0.84 4.34 14.10
C THR A 106 0.49 3.91 14.72
N THR A 107 1.46 3.61 13.86
CA THR A 107 2.90 3.51 14.17
C THR A 107 3.62 4.43 13.19
N GLY A 108 3.68 5.73 13.48
CA GLY A 108 4.34 6.72 12.63
C GLY A 108 3.93 8.14 13.01
N ASP A 109 4.92 8.95 13.37
CA ASP A 109 4.90 10.28 13.98
C ASP A 109 3.66 11.18 13.82
N THR A 110 3.26 11.76 14.96
CA THR A 110 2.17 12.72 15.19
C THR A 110 0.78 12.10 15.39
N VAL A 111 0.52 11.68 16.63
CA VAL A 111 -0.82 11.39 17.13
C VAL A 111 -1.46 12.71 17.59
N ALA A 112 -2.38 13.25 16.81
CA ALA A 112 -3.28 14.30 17.28
C ALA A 112 -4.32 13.67 18.19
N VAL A 113 -4.15 13.80 19.51
CA VAL A 113 -5.14 13.39 20.50
C VAL A 113 -6.22 14.47 20.54
N VAL A 114 -7.35 14.23 19.87
CA VAL A 114 -8.51 15.11 20.01
C VAL A 114 -9.39 14.53 21.11
N ASN A 115 -9.30 15.09 22.31
CA ASN A 115 -10.18 14.75 23.43
C ASN A 115 -11.55 15.39 23.19
N VAL A 116 -12.45 14.68 22.51
CA VAL A 116 -13.85 15.09 22.42
C VAL A 116 -14.61 14.37 23.52
N LYS A 117 -14.93 15.10 24.59
CA LYS A 117 -15.92 14.66 25.55
C LYS A 117 -17.25 14.48 24.81
N ASP A 118 -17.80 13.27 24.92
CA ASP A 118 -19.16 12.90 24.52
C ASP A 118 -19.48 12.90 23.03
N THR A 119 -19.20 11.81 22.31
CA THR A 119 -20.08 11.37 21.20
C THR A 119 -20.00 9.85 20.95
N PRO A 120 -21.11 9.11 21.08
CA PRO A 120 -21.24 7.73 20.59
C PRO A 120 -21.59 7.69 19.09
N GLY A 121 -20.89 6.86 18.33
CA GLY A 121 -21.18 6.59 16.91
C GLY A 121 -20.05 5.86 16.21
#